data_AF-A0A559QU78-F1
#
_entry.id   AF-A0A559QU78-F1
#
_cell.length_a   1.000
_cell.length_b   1.000
_cell.length_c   1.000
_cell.angle_alpha   90.00
_cell.angle_beta   90.00
_cell.angle_gamma   90.00
#
_symmetry.space_group_name_H-M   'P 1'
#
loop_
_entity.id
_entity.type
_entity.pdbx_description
1 polymer ?
#
loop_
_entity_poly.entity_id
_entity_poly.type
_entity_poly.pdbx_seq_one_letter_code
_entity_poly.pdbx_strand_id
1 'polypeptide(L)'
;MSDLEFNGRKQAQHCLFASAQLHNGGLAIRQGMAFSGQYGFVLIGPDISLPGGATHNPPVAMGPIWNQAMPGRAAVTFTSDANYSWVRGHLVNGEWSGPGNTWQNLTPLTPTANHNHATIENYMRAFCQASLSYDTNSPGYQNEWYAVGYLVQCSVRSWAFTPSNTDLYAYAPEFIKVSWRAVSIPKPNLQASAIPAYLATANFVSVPVLPFTPPQRPAAIAGTCLPAAGNAQGQPVYPTPAAFPAAQNNGFDGDIEVHQS
;
A
#
# COMPACT_ATOMS: atom_id res chain seq x y z
N MET A 1 -9.53 -22.35 -16.51
CA MET A 1 -9.39 -21.43 -15.36
C MET A 1 -8.74 -22.22 -14.25
N SER A 2 -7.56 -21.81 -13.79
CA SER A 2 -6.82 -22.52 -12.73
C SER A 2 -7.37 -22.10 -11.36
N ASP A 3 -7.74 -23.08 -10.57
CA ASP A 3 -8.28 -22.95 -9.21
C ASP A 3 -7.13 -22.98 -8.20
N LEU A 4 -7.26 -22.26 -7.08
CA LEU A 4 -6.34 -22.40 -5.94
C LEU A 4 -6.55 -23.78 -5.30
N GLU A 5 -5.49 -24.58 -5.15
CA GLU A 5 -5.61 -25.90 -4.52
C GLU A 5 -5.51 -25.82 -3.00
N PHE A 6 -6.51 -26.40 -2.33
CA PHE A 6 -6.65 -26.51 -0.89
C PHE A 6 -6.97 -27.95 -0.49
N ASN A 7 -6.14 -28.59 0.35
CA ASN A 7 -6.32 -29.98 0.81
C ASN A 7 -6.54 -31.00 -0.33
N GLY A 8 -5.74 -30.91 -1.41
CA GLY A 8 -5.86 -31.80 -2.58
C GLY A 8 -7.15 -31.60 -3.40
N ARG A 9 -7.87 -30.49 -3.18
CA ARG A 9 -9.08 -30.13 -3.91
C ARG A 9 -8.92 -28.72 -4.49
N LYS A 10 -9.22 -28.59 -5.78
CA LYS A 10 -9.41 -27.29 -6.43
C LYS A 10 -10.55 -26.55 -5.73
N GLN A 11 -10.25 -25.47 -5.04
CA GLN A 11 -11.27 -24.57 -4.51
C GLN A 11 -11.46 -23.42 -5.50
N ALA A 12 -12.73 -23.12 -5.76
CA ALA A 12 -13.11 -22.05 -6.66
C ALA A 12 -12.35 -20.76 -6.32
N GLN A 13 -12.06 -19.96 -7.34
CA GLN A 13 -11.40 -18.67 -7.24
C GLN A 13 -12.14 -17.78 -6.21
N HIS A 14 -11.66 -17.76 -4.97
CA HIS A 14 -12.24 -17.01 -3.86
C HIS A 14 -11.33 -15.83 -3.52
N CYS A 15 -11.94 -14.72 -3.13
CA CYS A 15 -11.25 -13.52 -2.64
C CYS A 15 -10.92 -13.74 -1.15
N LEU A 16 -9.83 -14.46 -0.88
CA LEU A 16 -9.42 -14.88 0.45
C LEU A 16 -8.68 -13.77 1.22
N PHE A 17 -7.79 -13.03 0.55
CA PHE A 17 -6.93 -12.02 1.18
C PHE A 17 -7.46 -10.60 1.05
N ALA A 18 -8.54 -10.37 0.30
CA ALA A 18 -9.13 -9.04 0.20
C ALA A 18 -9.38 -8.44 1.60
N SER A 19 -8.70 -7.32 1.91
CA SER A 19 -8.75 -6.63 3.22
C SER A 19 -8.14 -7.40 4.42
N ALA A 20 -7.36 -8.46 4.19
CA ALA A 20 -6.70 -9.18 5.26
C ALA A 20 -5.69 -8.28 5.98
N GLN A 21 -5.82 -8.19 7.31
CA GLN A 21 -4.91 -7.41 8.16
C GLN A 21 -4.75 -5.95 7.70
N LEU A 22 -5.85 -5.36 7.19
CA LEU A 22 -5.87 -3.95 6.84
C LEU A 22 -5.83 -3.10 8.11
N HIS A 23 -4.76 -2.31 8.25
CA HIS A 23 -4.53 -1.42 9.38
C HIS A 23 -4.13 -0.04 8.88
N ASN A 24 -4.92 0.97 9.25
CA ASN A 24 -4.57 2.37 9.04
C ASN A 24 -4.14 3.01 10.34
N GLY A 25 -3.11 3.86 10.26
CA GLY A 25 -2.67 4.67 11.39
C GLY A 25 -3.66 5.77 11.74
N GLY A 26 -3.26 6.61 12.69
CA GLY A 26 -4.00 7.84 13.00
C GLY A 26 -3.94 8.86 11.86
N LEU A 27 -4.54 10.02 12.10
CA LEU A 27 -4.36 11.17 11.23
C LEU A 27 -3.01 11.86 11.54
N ALA A 28 -2.31 12.29 10.50
CA ALA A 28 -1.10 13.08 10.63
C ALA A 28 -1.45 14.48 11.18
N ILE A 29 -0.65 14.99 12.11
CA ILE A 29 -0.80 16.37 12.60
C ILE A 29 0.12 17.27 11.77
N ARG A 30 -0.47 18.18 11.00
CA ARG A 30 0.25 19.16 10.18
C ARG A 30 -0.26 20.55 10.51
N GLN A 31 0.63 21.47 10.87
CA GLN A 31 0.27 22.84 11.23
C GLN A 31 -0.80 22.91 12.36
N GLY A 32 -0.72 21.96 13.30
CA GLY A 32 -1.68 21.84 14.41
C GLY A 32 -3.04 21.26 14.01
N MET A 33 -3.19 20.68 12.83
CA MET A 33 -4.43 20.08 12.33
C MET A 33 -4.25 18.59 12.04
N ALA A 34 -5.21 17.77 12.47
CA ALA A 34 -5.32 16.38 12.09
C ALA A 34 -5.88 16.26 10.66
N PHE A 35 -5.04 15.86 9.70
CA PHE A 35 -5.37 15.75 8.29
C PHE A 35 -4.41 14.80 7.60
N SER A 36 -4.87 14.01 6.62
CA SER A 36 -4.14 12.89 5.98
C SER A 36 -3.78 11.73 6.91
N GLY A 37 -3.57 10.54 6.35
CA GLY A 37 -3.20 9.34 7.09
C GLY A 37 -1.72 9.32 7.47
N GLN A 38 -1.39 8.69 8.60
CA GLN A 38 0.00 8.45 9.00
C GLN A 38 0.63 7.28 8.24
N TYR A 39 -0.11 6.18 8.12
CA TYR A 39 0.29 4.99 7.37
C TYR A 39 -0.92 4.15 6.97
N GLY A 40 -0.73 3.27 5.99
CA GLY A 40 -1.63 2.17 5.66
C GLY A 40 -0.83 0.88 5.50
N PHE A 41 -1.31 -0.20 6.10
CA PHE A 41 -0.72 -1.53 6.05
C PHE A 41 -1.79 -2.56 5.66
N VAL A 42 -1.43 -3.53 4.83
CA VAL A 42 -2.32 -4.63 4.44
C VAL A 42 -1.51 -5.87 4.07
N LEU A 43 -2.10 -7.05 4.26
CA LEU A 43 -1.64 -8.28 3.63
C LEU A 43 -2.38 -8.44 2.30
N ILE A 44 -1.64 -8.50 1.19
CA ILE A 44 -2.21 -8.78 -0.12
C ILE A 44 -1.75 -10.14 -0.62
N GLY A 45 -2.69 -10.95 -1.09
CA GLY A 45 -2.43 -12.31 -1.55
C GLY A 45 -2.60 -12.52 -3.05
N PRO A 46 -2.44 -13.78 -3.50
CA PRO A 46 -2.55 -14.15 -4.91
C PRO A 46 -3.93 -13.87 -5.53
N ASP A 47 -4.98 -13.87 -4.72
CA ASP A 47 -6.38 -13.67 -5.11
C ASP A 47 -6.71 -12.25 -5.58
N ILE A 48 -5.93 -11.23 -5.22
CA ILE A 48 -6.12 -9.86 -5.73
C ILE A 48 -5.96 -9.78 -7.26
N SER A 49 -5.38 -10.82 -7.86
CA SER A 49 -5.18 -10.95 -9.31
C SER A 49 -6.29 -11.77 -9.99
N LEU A 50 -7.26 -12.27 -9.22
CA LEU A 50 -8.40 -13.02 -9.73
C LEU A 50 -9.60 -12.11 -10.02
N PRO A 51 -10.48 -12.46 -10.97
CA PRO A 51 -11.75 -11.77 -11.17
C PRO A 51 -12.55 -11.70 -9.86
N GLY A 52 -13.03 -10.49 -9.51
CA GLY A 52 -13.78 -10.24 -8.28
C GLY A 52 -12.92 -10.00 -7.03
N GLY A 53 -11.60 -10.26 -7.09
CA GLY A 53 -10.65 -9.99 -5.99
C GLY A 53 -10.34 -8.51 -5.79
N ALA A 54 -10.43 -7.72 -6.86
CA ALA A 54 -10.32 -6.27 -6.78
C ALA A 54 -11.64 -5.66 -6.27
N THR A 55 -11.54 -4.80 -5.26
CA THR A 55 -12.63 -3.91 -4.86
C THR A 55 -12.61 -2.62 -5.67
N HIS A 56 -13.62 -1.77 -5.48
CA HIS A 56 -13.61 -0.44 -6.07
C HIS A 56 -14.01 0.58 -5.01
N ASN A 57 -13.02 1.00 -4.22
CA ASN A 57 -13.18 2.03 -3.19
C ASN A 57 -12.57 3.35 -3.67
N PRO A 58 -13.26 4.17 -4.47
CA PRO A 58 -12.73 5.44 -4.92
C PRO A 58 -12.54 6.40 -3.74
N PRO A 59 -11.55 7.33 -3.80
CA PRO A 59 -11.34 8.30 -2.75
C PRO A 59 -12.44 9.38 -2.79
N VAL A 60 -13.30 9.36 -1.77
CA VAL A 60 -14.45 10.26 -1.62
C VAL A 60 -14.40 11.10 -0.35
N ALA A 61 -13.42 10.90 0.53
CA ALA A 61 -13.27 11.71 1.74
C ALA A 61 -13.17 13.21 1.40
N MET A 62 -13.90 14.03 2.16
CA MET A 62 -13.95 15.48 2.03
C MET A 62 -13.62 16.10 3.39
N GLY A 63 -13.40 17.41 3.43
CA GLY A 63 -13.22 18.14 4.67
C GLY A 63 -12.31 19.36 4.56
N PRO A 64 -11.94 19.91 5.71
CA PRO A 64 -11.09 21.10 5.78
C PRO A 64 -9.74 20.90 5.07
N ILE A 65 -9.20 21.99 4.53
CA ILE A 65 -7.96 22.04 3.71
C ILE A 65 -8.08 21.33 2.35
N TRP A 66 -8.82 20.22 2.26
CA TRP A 66 -9.06 19.54 0.99
C TRP A 66 -10.01 20.31 0.08
N ASN A 67 -11.25 20.53 0.52
CA ASN A 67 -12.29 21.22 -0.26
C ASN A 67 -13.09 22.25 0.56
N GLN A 68 -12.72 22.46 1.82
CA GLN A 68 -13.32 23.46 2.70
C GLN A 68 -12.22 24.36 3.27
N ALA A 69 -12.33 25.66 3.00
CA ALA A 69 -11.42 26.66 3.55
C ALA A 69 -11.58 26.79 5.07
N MET A 70 -10.51 27.24 5.75
CA MET A 70 -10.52 27.48 7.19
C MET A 70 -9.94 28.85 7.54
N PRO A 71 -10.55 29.59 8.48
CA PRO A 71 -9.98 30.85 8.97
C PRO A 71 -8.56 30.68 9.53
N GLY A 72 -7.67 31.61 9.17
CA GLY A 72 -6.27 31.59 9.62
C GLY A 72 -5.40 30.49 9.01
N ARG A 73 -5.92 29.75 8.00
CA ARG A 73 -5.18 28.73 7.25
C ARG A 73 -4.93 29.18 5.81
N ALA A 74 -4.49 28.25 4.96
CA ALA A 74 -4.33 28.53 3.53
C ALA A 74 -5.63 29.07 2.93
N ALA A 75 -5.50 30.13 2.12
CA ALA A 75 -6.65 30.77 1.45
C ALA A 75 -7.23 29.91 0.33
N VAL A 76 -6.45 28.96 -0.17
CA VAL A 76 -6.83 27.96 -1.18
C VAL A 76 -6.91 26.56 -0.55
N THR A 77 -7.65 25.67 -1.19
CA THR A 77 -7.77 24.26 -0.79
C THR A 77 -7.11 23.38 -1.84
N PHE A 78 -6.84 22.11 -1.54
CA PHE A 78 -6.26 21.19 -2.52
C PHE A 78 -7.11 21.05 -3.80
N THR A 79 -8.43 21.16 -3.70
CA THR A 79 -9.33 21.14 -4.88
C THR A 79 -9.36 22.45 -5.67
N SER A 80 -8.87 23.57 -5.11
CA SER A 80 -8.84 24.87 -5.79
C SER A 80 -7.42 25.38 -6.07
N ASP A 81 -6.39 24.60 -5.76
CA ASP A 81 -5.01 24.92 -6.09
C ASP A 81 -4.83 25.00 -7.61
N ALA A 82 -4.28 26.12 -8.08
CA ALA A 82 -4.04 26.35 -9.49
C ALA A 82 -2.72 25.71 -9.98
N ASN A 83 -1.81 25.36 -9.06
CA ASN A 83 -0.48 24.86 -9.42
C ASN A 83 -0.47 23.34 -9.66
N TYR A 84 -1.29 22.59 -8.91
CA TYR A 84 -1.32 21.13 -8.99
C TYR A 84 -2.75 20.58 -8.93
N SER A 85 -3.03 19.59 -9.78
CA SER A 85 -4.26 18.80 -9.73
C SER A 85 -4.14 17.68 -8.69
N TRP A 86 -4.20 18.07 -7.41
CA TRP A 86 -4.04 17.15 -6.29
C TRP A 86 -4.98 15.95 -6.33
N VAL A 87 -4.44 14.81 -5.93
CA VAL A 87 -5.15 13.54 -5.79
C VAL A 87 -5.26 13.17 -4.32
N ARG A 88 -6.40 12.64 -3.92
CA ARG A 88 -6.54 11.87 -2.68
C ARG A 88 -5.89 10.51 -2.89
N GLY A 89 -4.58 10.46 -2.71
CA GLY A 89 -3.80 9.24 -2.85
C GLY A 89 -4.15 8.26 -1.74
N HIS A 90 -4.48 7.04 -2.11
CA HIS A 90 -4.63 5.93 -1.17
C HIS A 90 -3.28 5.56 -0.55
N LEU A 91 -3.23 5.23 0.73
CA LEU A 91 -2.06 4.60 1.34
C LEU A 91 -2.09 3.09 1.07
N VAL A 92 -3.23 2.44 1.31
CA VAL A 92 -3.56 1.12 0.75
C VAL A 92 -4.54 1.31 -0.39
N ASN A 93 -4.20 0.80 -1.58
CA ASN A 93 -5.02 0.92 -2.79
C ASN A 93 -6.49 0.54 -2.55
N GLY A 94 -7.41 1.31 -3.12
CA GLY A 94 -8.85 1.06 -3.06
C GLY A 94 -9.29 -0.23 -3.77
N GLU A 95 -8.47 -0.81 -4.65
CA GLU A 95 -8.65 -2.14 -5.23
C GLU A 95 -8.24 -3.27 -4.28
N TRP A 96 -7.48 -2.96 -3.23
CA TRP A 96 -7.06 -3.89 -2.19
C TRP A 96 -7.85 -3.66 -0.89
N SER A 97 -9.07 -3.14 -1.04
CA SER A 97 -10.00 -2.80 0.03
C SER A 97 -9.57 -1.66 0.95
N GLY A 98 -8.55 -0.89 0.58
CA GLY A 98 -8.24 0.35 1.28
C GLY A 98 -9.47 1.28 1.26
N PRO A 99 -9.87 1.88 2.40
CA PRO A 99 -11.03 2.74 2.43
C PRO A 99 -10.74 4.08 1.74
N GLY A 100 -11.63 4.51 0.86
CA GLY A 100 -11.57 5.81 0.19
C GLY A 100 -12.45 6.88 0.85
N ASN A 101 -13.25 6.52 1.84
CA ASN A 101 -14.17 7.44 2.52
C ASN A 101 -13.58 8.05 3.80
N THR A 102 -12.33 7.77 4.13
CA THR A 102 -11.68 8.30 5.32
C THR A 102 -10.25 8.77 5.08
N TRP A 103 -9.86 9.85 5.76
CA TRP A 103 -8.52 10.41 5.69
C TRP A 103 -7.44 9.52 6.34
N GLN A 104 -7.79 8.53 7.18
CA GLN A 104 -6.77 7.63 7.76
C GLN A 104 -6.04 6.78 6.70
N ASN A 105 -6.65 6.56 5.53
CA ASN A 105 -6.05 5.85 4.41
C ASN A 105 -5.81 6.74 3.19
N LEU A 106 -5.92 8.06 3.34
CA LEU A 106 -5.75 9.01 2.24
C LEU A 106 -4.73 10.08 2.58
N THR A 107 -3.99 10.52 1.59
CA THR A 107 -3.07 11.66 1.70
C THR A 107 -3.08 12.48 0.42
N PRO A 108 -2.85 13.81 0.48
CA PRO A 108 -2.63 14.59 -0.73
C PRO A 108 -1.38 14.11 -1.45
N LEU A 109 -1.53 13.73 -2.72
CA LEU A 109 -0.44 13.44 -3.63
C LEU A 109 -0.60 14.29 -4.89
N THR A 110 0.51 14.72 -5.48
CA THR A 110 0.50 15.23 -6.84
C THR A 110 0.16 14.11 -7.83
N PRO A 111 -0.22 14.44 -9.08
CA PRO A 111 -0.38 13.43 -10.13
C PRO A 111 0.86 12.55 -10.33
N THR A 112 2.05 13.15 -10.27
CA THR A 112 3.33 12.45 -10.42
C THR A 112 3.55 11.44 -9.30
N ALA A 113 3.38 11.86 -8.05
CA ALA A 113 3.53 10.97 -6.90
C ALA A 113 2.51 9.82 -6.97
N ASN A 114 1.24 10.11 -7.28
CA ASN A 114 0.20 9.09 -7.40
C ASN A 114 0.52 8.09 -8.54
N HIS A 115 1.05 8.55 -9.66
CA HIS A 115 1.46 7.68 -10.78
C HIS A 115 2.65 6.78 -10.41
N ASN A 116 3.67 7.34 -9.76
CA ASN A 116 4.83 6.58 -9.28
C ASN A 116 4.41 5.53 -8.23
N HIS A 117 3.49 5.90 -7.35
CA HIS A 117 2.91 4.99 -6.36
C HIS A 117 2.21 3.80 -7.04
N ALA A 118 1.35 4.07 -8.03
CA ALA A 118 0.67 3.02 -8.81
C ALA A 118 1.65 2.09 -9.55
N THR A 119 2.82 2.59 -9.97
CA THR A 119 3.86 1.78 -10.60
C THR A 119 4.42 0.72 -9.63
N ILE A 120 4.62 1.09 -8.36
CA ILE A 120 5.05 0.16 -7.31
C ILE A 120 3.95 -0.87 -7.04
N GLU A 121 2.69 -0.43 -6.99
CA GLU A 121 1.55 -1.32 -6.75
C GLU A 121 1.38 -2.37 -7.87
N ASN A 122 1.65 -1.98 -9.12
CA ASN A 122 1.68 -2.91 -10.24
C ASN A 122 2.78 -3.97 -10.10
N TYR A 123 3.95 -3.60 -9.58
CA TYR A 123 5.01 -4.57 -9.28
C TYR A 123 4.58 -5.58 -8.19
N MET A 124 3.87 -5.12 -7.17
CA MET A 124 3.32 -6.02 -6.13
C MET A 124 2.29 -6.99 -6.71
N ARG A 125 1.42 -6.51 -7.61
CA ARG A 125 0.45 -7.36 -8.31
C ARG A 125 1.13 -8.45 -9.13
N ALA A 126 2.23 -8.13 -9.82
CA ALA A 126 3.02 -9.13 -10.56
C ALA A 126 3.58 -10.22 -9.64
N PHE A 127 3.97 -9.89 -8.40
CA PHE A 127 4.40 -10.90 -7.43
C PHE A 127 3.23 -11.80 -7.01
N CYS A 128 2.07 -11.23 -6.71
CA CYS A 128 0.86 -12.01 -6.39
C CYS A 128 0.47 -12.97 -7.54
N GLN A 129 0.65 -12.57 -8.80
CA GLN A 129 0.45 -13.44 -9.97
C GLN A 129 1.49 -14.57 -10.03
N ALA A 130 2.75 -14.31 -9.70
CA ALA A 130 3.78 -15.35 -9.61
C ALA A 130 3.48 -16.35 -8.48
N SER A 131 3.07 -15.86 -7.30
CA SER A 131 2.62 -16.70 -6.19
C SER A 131 1.42 -17.57 -6.57
N LEU A 132 0.43 -17.00 -7.28
CA LEU A 132 -0.72 -17.75 -7.80
C LEU A 132 -0.27 -18.85 -8.76
N SER A 133 0.65 -18.52 -9.67
CA SER A 133 1.17 -19.46 -10.66
C SER A 133 1.94 -20.60 -10.00
N TYR A 134 2.73 -20.30 -8.97
CA TYR A 134 3.40 -21.32 -8.15
C TYR A 134 2.39 -22.23 -7.45
N ASP A 135 1.35 -21.66 -6.84
CA ASP A 135 0.35 -22.41 -6.09
C ASP A 135 -0.47 -23.37 -6.96
N THR A 136 -0.73 -22.96 -8.21
CA THR A 136 -1.66 -23.66 -9.11
C THR A 136 -0.99 -24.55 -10.15
N ASN A 137 0.28 -24.32 -10.49
CA ASN A 137 1.00 -25.08 -11.52
C ASN A 137 2.12 -25.97 -10.97
N SER A 138 2.50 -25.83 -9.70
CA SER A 138 3.52 -26.71 -9.10
C SER A 138 2.93 -28.08 -8.77
N PRO A 139 3.69 -29.17 -8.94
CA PRO A 139 3.19 -30.50 -8.61
C PRO A 139 2.96 -30.65 -7.10
N GLY A 140 1.80 -31.23 -6.77
CA GLY A 140 1.43 -31.52 -5.39
C GLY A 140 0.92 -30.31 -4.61
N TYR A 141 0.44 -30.61 -3.41
CA TYR A 141 -0.14 -29.60 -2.53
C TYR A 141 0.94 -28.69 -1.96
N GLN A 142 0.78 -27.38 -2.17
CA GLN A 142 1.63 -26.38 -1.53
C GLN A 142 1.12 -26.13 -0.11
N ASN A 143 1.99 -26.32 0.89
CA ASN A 143 1.63 -26.18 2.29
C ASN A 143 1.50 -24.72 2.75
N GLU A 144 2.01 -23.77 1.95
CA GLU A 144 2.02 -22.35 2.26
C GLU A 144 1.42 -21.53 1.12
N TRP A 145 0.79 -20.40 1.47
CA TRP A 145 0.56 -19.30 0.55
C TRP A 145 1.71 -18.30 0.63
N TYR A 146 2.15 -17.79 -0.52
CA TYR A 146 3.09 -16.67 -0.61
C TYR A 146 2.33 -15.40 -0.94
N ALA A 147 2.49 -14.38 -0.10
CA ALA A 147 1.76 -13.11 -0.15
C ALA A 147 2.73 -11.94 0.06
N VAL A 148 2.20 -10.71 0.03
CA VAL A 148 2.98 -9.49 0.27
C VAL A 148 2.43 -8.77 1.50
N GLY A 149 3.30 -8.53 2.48
CA GLY A 149 3.06 -7.49 3.48
C GLY A 149 3.39 -6.14 2.86
N TYR A 150 2.38 -5.27 2.70
CA TYR A 150 2.50 -3.98 2.03
C TYR A 150 2.23 -2.84 3.02
N LEU A 151 3.19 -1.91 3.14
CA LEU A 151 3.13 -0.78 4.06
C LEU A 151 3.45 0.51 3.32
N VAL A 152 2.60 1.52 3.50
CA VAL A 152 2.85 2.89 3.05
C VAL A 152 2.84 3.81 4.26
N GLN A 153 3.90 4.59 4.46
CA GLN A 153 4.05 5.54 5.55
C GLN A 153 4.21 6.95 4.99
N CYS A 154 3.49 7.92 5.53
CA CYS A 154 3.72 9.32 5.19
C CYS A 154 5.00 9.84 5.85
N SER A 155 5.69 10.75 5.15
CA SER A 155 6.73 11.59 5.77
C SER A 155 6.14 12.44 6.88
N VAL A 156 6.87 12.58 7.99
CA VAL A 156 6.53 13.52 9.07
C VAL A 156 6.72 14.96 8.58
N ARG A 157 7.66 15.18 7.66
CA ARG A 157 7.88 16.47 7.03
C ARG A 157 6.76 16.80 6.06
N SER A 158 6.48 18.08 5.92
CA SER A 158 5.58 18.59 4.90
C SER A 158 6.33 18.89 3.61
N TRP A 159 5.59 18.97 2.50
CA TRP A 159 6.17 19.34 1.21
C TRP A 159 6.62 20.81 1.14
N ALA A 160 5.96 21.69 1.88
CA ALA A 160 6.41 23.08 2.00
C ALA A 160 7.85 23.15 2.52
N PHE A 161 8.71 23.92 1.83
CA PHE A 161 10.10 24.15 2.25
C PHE A 161 10.17 24.89 3.60
N THR A 162 9.33 25.92 3.79
CA THR A 162 9.16 26.66 5.05
C THR A 162 7.70 26.55 5.49
N PRO A 163 7.33 25.50 6.25
CA PRO A 163 5.94 25.22 6.56
C PRO A 163 5.30 26.32 7.39
N SER A 164 4.12 26.79 6.99
CA SER A 164 3.31 27.74 7.74
C SER A 164 1.84 27.38 7.68
N ASN A 165 1.04 27.87 8.64
CA ASN A 165 -0.40 27.62 8.69
C ASN A 165 -1.14 28.07 7.41
N THR A 166 -0.60 29.07 6.73
CA THR A 166 -1.19 29.70 5.53
C THR A 166 -0.68 29.10 4.22
N ASP A 167 0.31 28.21 4.27
CA ASP A 167 0.81 27.50 3.09
C ASP A 167 0.05 26.17 2.94
N LEU A 168 -0.62 25.99 1.79
CA LEU A 168 -1.36 24.76 1.49
C LEU A 168 -0.43 23.53 1.50
N TYR A 169 0.82 23.67 1.03
CA TYR A 169 1.77 22.57 0.90
C TYR A 169 2.35 22.12 2.24
N ALA A 170 2.13 22.90 3.31
CA ALA A 170 2.43 22.49 4.67
C ALA A 170 1.52 21.35 5.16
N TYR A 171 0.40 21.09 4.47
CA TYR A 171 -0.58 20.04 4.80
C TYR A 171 -0.45 18.77 3.95
N ALA A 172 0.46 18.74 2.98
CA ALA A 172 0.83 17.54 2.23
C ALA A 172 2.13 16.93 2.79
N PRO A 173 2.29 15.59 2.79
CA PRO A 173 3.60 14.98 3.07
C PRO A 173 4.62 15.36 2.01
N GLU A 174 5.89 15.47 2.40
CA GLU A 174 7.01 15.61 1.45
C GLU A 174 7.12 14.41 0.51
N PHE A 175 6.93 13.21 1.07
CA PHE A 175 6.93 11.94 0.35
C PHE A 175 6.12 10.89 1.12
N ILE A 176 5.79 9.79 0.46
CA ILE A 176 5.36 8.54 1.11
C ILE A 176 6.48 7.50 0.97
N LYS A 177 6.71 6.68 1.98
CA LYS A 177 7.60 5.51 1.90
C LYS A 177 6.74 4.27 1.68
N VAL A 178 6.99 3.56 0.59
CA VAL A 178 6.36 2.28 0.27
C VAL A 178 7.36 1.17 0.60
N SER A 179 6.95 0.23 1.45
CA SER A 179 7.75 -0.89 1.92
C SER A 179 6.98 -2.18 1.64
N TRP A 180 7.64 -3.20 1.10
CA TRP A 180 7.01 -4.49 0.79
C TRP A 180 7.89 -5.68 1.17
N ARG A 181 7.25 -6.75 1.63
CA ARG A 181 7.91 -7.98 2.11
C ARG A 181 7.20 -9.20 1.56
N ALA A 182 7.94 -10.16 1.01
CA ALA A 182 7.41 -11.48 0.78
C ALA A 182 7.17 -12.18 2.12
N VAL A 183 5.96 -12.72 2.29
CA VAL A 183 5.56 -13.43 3.49
C VAL A 183 4.98 -14.79 3.13
N SER A 184 5.25 -15.81 3.94
CA SER A 184 4.57 -17.10 3.86
C SER A 184 3.53 -17.22 4.96
N ILE A 185 2.44 -17.89 4.61
CA ILE A 185 1.32 -18.18 5.51
C ILE A 185 0.98 -19.65 5.35
N PRO A 186 1.04 -20.46 6.43
CA PRO A 186 0.63 -21.85 6.36
C PRO A 186 -0.83 -21.97 5.92
N LYS A 187 -1.12 -22.86 4.96
CA LYS A 187 -2.51 -23.13 4.59
C LYS A 187 -3.18 -23.88 5.75
N PRO A 188 -4.26 -23.34 6.34
CA PRO A 188 -4.94 -24.02 7.44
C PRO A 188 -5.69 -25.25 6.92
N ASN A 189 -6.36 -26.03 7.77
CA ASN A 189 -7.33 -27.05 7.34
C ASN A 189 -8.76 -26.60 7.71
N LEU A 190 -9.25 -25.57 7.02
CA LEU A 190 -10.52 -24.89 7.25
C LEU A 190 -11.37 -24.82 5.96
N GLN A 191 -12.67 -24.58 6.12
CA GLN A 191 -13.55 -24.26 4.98
C GLN A 191 -13.24 -22.86 4.43
N ALA A 192 -13.49 -22.63 3.14
CA ALA A 192 -13.21 -21.35 2.46
C ALA A 192 -13.77 -20.12 3.21
N SER A 193 -14.99 -20.23 3.74
CA SER A 193 -15.65 -19.16 4.50
C SER A 193 -14.95 -18.77 5.80
N ALA A 194 -14.11 -19.65 6.36
CA ALA A 194 -13.35 -19.40 7.58
C ALA A 194 -11.94 -18.83 7.30
N ILE A 195 -11.49 -18.82 6.05
CA ILE A 195 -10.16 -18.34 5.68
C ILE A 195 -9.97 -16.83 5.94
N PRO A 196 -10.92 -15.93 5.62
CA PRO A 196 -10.75 -14.52 5.94
C PRO A 196 -10.50 -14.25 7.43
N ALA A 197 -11.20 -14.98 8.32
CA ALA A 197 -10.99 -14.87 9.78
C ALA A 197 -9.63 -15.42 10.22
N TYR A 198 -9.15 -16.50 9.58
CA TYR A 198 -7.80 -17.02 9.78
C TYR A 198 -6.74 -15.99 9.36
N LEU A 199 -6.86 -15.43 8.16
CA LEU A 199 -5.94 -14.42 7.64
C LEU A 199 -5.96 -13.12 8.44
N ALA A 200 -7.12 -12.77 9.03
CA ALA A 200 -7.26 -11.64 9.94
C ALA A 200 -6.49 -11.80 11.26
N THR A 201 -5.88 -12.95 11.54
CA THR A 201 -5.00 -13.16 12.71
C THR A 201 -3.70 -13.90 12.36
N ALA A 202 -3.44 -14.12 11.06
CA ALA A 202 -2.30 -14.89 10.62
C ALA A 202 -0.98 -14.16 10.93
N ASN A 203 0.01 -14.91 11.39
CA ASN A 203 1.37 -14.40 11.55
C ASN A 203 2.06 -14.37 10.19
N PHE A 204 2.65 -13.22 9.84
CA PHE A 204 3.48 -13.10 8.66
C PHE A 204 4.86 -13.66 8.93
N VAL A 205 5.24 -14.72 8.23
CA VAL A 205 6.60 -15.25 8.30
C VAL A 205 7.39 -14.65 7.14
N SER A 206 8.43 -13.87 7.45
CA SER A 206 9.36 -13.38 6.42
C SER A 206 9.94 -14.55 5.62
N VAL A 207 10.06 -14.41 4.30
CA VAL A 207 10.54 -15.48 3.42
C VAL A 207 11.99 -15.22 3.00
N PRO A 208 12.99 -15.98 3.51
CA PRO A 208 14.39 -15.78 3.15
C PRO A 208 14.72 -16.26 1.72
N VAL A 209 14.04 -17.31 1.27
CA VAL A 209 14.23 -17.92 -0.05
C VAL A 209 12.85 -18.20 -0.65
N LEU A 210 12.57 -17.62 -1.80
CA LEU A 210 11.33 -17.87 -2.54
C LEU A 210 11.41 -19.19 -3.32
N PRO A 211 10.35 -20.00 -3.36
CA PRO A 211 10.33 -21.25 -4.12
C PRO A 211 10.09 -21.03 -5.63
N PHE A 212 9.96 -19.78 -6.06
CA PHE A 212 9.83 -19.37 -7.45
C PHE A 212 10.69 -18.12 -7.70
N THR A 213 10.96 -17.84 -8.98
CA THR A 213 11.65 -16.61 -9.37
C THR A 213 10.70 -15.42 -9.20
N PRO A 214 11.01 -14.42 -8.35
CA PRO A 214 10.17 -13.24 -8.23
C PRO A 214 10.16 -12.44 -9.55
N PRO A 215 9.11 -11.66 -9.81
CA PRO A 215 9.12 -10.74 -10.95
C PRO A 215 10.32 -9.79 -10.86
N GLN A 216 10.91 -9.50 -12.03
CA GLN A 216 12.00 -8.55 -12.11
C GLN A 216 11.51 -7.16 -11.67
N ARG A 217 12.23 -6.54 -10.74
CA ARG A 217 11.96 -5.16 -10.32
C ARG A 217 12.11 -4.22 -11.52
N PRO A 218 11.07 -3.43 -11.87
CA PRO A 218 11.18 -2.43 -12.93
C PRO A 218 12.31 -1.43 -12.64
N ALA A 219 13.07 -1.04 -13.66
CA ALA A 219 14.13 -0.05 -13.54
C ALA A 219 13.62 1.29 -12.96
N ALA A 220 12.37 1.63 -13.27
CA ALA A 220 11.69 2.80 -12.75
C ALA A 220 11.52 2.80 -11.23
N ILE A 221 11.58 1.66 -10.54
CA ILE A 221 11.48 1.57 -9.06
C ILE A 221 12.73 0.91 -8.44
N ALA A 222 13.86 0.89 -9.16
CA ALA A 222 15.10 0.25 -8.70
C ALA A 222 15.92 1.13 -7.75
N GLY A 223 15.66 2.45 -7.73
CA GLY A 223 16.32 3.41 -6.85
C GLY A 223 15.73 3.46 -5.44
N THR A 224 16.15 4.46 -4.66
CA THR A 224 15.67 4.70 -3.29
C THR A 224 14.51 5.68 -3.21
N CYS A 225 14.29 6.49 -4.24
CA CYS A 225 13.21 7.46 -4.31
C CYS A 225 12.72 7.70 -5.74
N LEU A 226 11.48 8.18 -5.86
CA LEU A 226 10.85 8.59 -7.11
C LEU A 226 10.10 9.91 -6.96
N PRO A 227 10.10 10.77 -8.01
CA PRO A 227 10.98 10.67 -9.18
C PRO A 227 12.45 10.85 -8.78
N ALA A 228 13.36 10.14 -9.44
CA ALA A 228 14.77 10.10 -9.05
C ALA A 228 15.52 11.41 -9.34
N ALA A 229 15.10 12.16 -10.36
CA ALA A 229 15.74 13.40 -10.73
C ALA A 229 15.39 14.50 -9.71
N GLY A 230 16.40 15.14 -9.13
CA GLY A 230 16.23 16.28 -8.23
C GLY A 230 15.85 15.92 -6.79
N ASN A 231 15.46 14.67 -6.52
CA ASN A 231 15.15 14.20 -5.17
C ASN A 231 16.28 13.39 -4.55
N ALA A 232 16.39 13.51 -3.24
CA ALA A 232 17.22 12.65 -2.40
C ALA A 232 16.30 11.93 -1.42
N GLN A 233 16.80 10.83 -0.86
CA GLN A 233 16.07 10.10 0.17
C GLN A 233 15.78 11.02 1.38
N GLY A 234 14.51 11.18 1.72
CA GLY A 234 14.04 11.96 2.85
C GLY A 234 13.94 11.11 4.12
N GLN A 235 14.08 11.73 5.29
CA GLN A 235 13.81 11.12 6.61
C GLN A 235 13.30 12.24 7.54
N PRO A 236 12.36 12.01 8.50
CA PRO A 236 11.75 10.75 8.95
C PRO A 236 10.30 10.50 8.47
N VAL A 237 9.84 9.25 8.58
CA VAL A 237 8.42 8.82 8.37
C VAL A 237 7.73 8.46 9.69
N TYR A 238 6.39 8.36 9.68
CA TYR A 238 5.64 7.82 10.83
C TYR A 238 6.08 6.38 11.18
N PRO A 239 6.00 5.93 12.44
CA PRO A 239 6.55 4.63 12.85
C PRO A 239 5.98 3.42 12.09
N THR A 240 6.83 2.43 11.87
CA THR A 240 6.43 1.14 11.28
C THR A 240 5.60 0.34 12.28
N PRO A 241 4.43 -0.20 11.89
CA PRO A 241 3.66 -1.09 12.75
C PRO A 241 4.49 -2.32 13.17
N ALA A 242 4.41 -2.73 14.43
CA ALA A 242 5.18 -3.86 14.96
C ALA A 242 4.91 -5.19 14.21
N ALA A 243 3.73 -5.31 13.59
CA ALA A 243 3.35 -6.46 12.77
C ALA A 243 4.04 -6.49 11.40
N PHE A 244 4.70 -5.42 10.96
CA PHE A 244 5.33 -5.39 9.64
C PHE A 244 6.62 -6.23 9.62
N PRO A 245 6.77 -7.18 8.67
CA PRO A 245 7.92 -8.07 8.64
C PRO A 245 9.25 -7.36 8.34
N ALA A 246 10.34 -7.91 8.88
CA ALA A 246 11.68 -7.50 8.50
C ALA A 246 12.01 -7.91 7.05
N ALA A 247 12.81 -7.09 6.38
CA ALA A 247 13.29 -7.37 5.02
C ALA A 247 14.23 -8.57 4.99
N GLN A 248 14.12 -9.35 3.92
CA GLN A 248 14.98 -10.48 3.60
C GLN A 248 15.73 -10.23 2.29
N ASN A 249 16.88 -10.87 2.10
CA ASN A 249 17.60 -10.82 0.84
C ASN A 249 17.09 -11.88 -0.16
N ASN A 250 15.79 -11.86 -0.43
CA ASN A 250 15.09 -12.84 -1.27
C ASN A 250 14.93 -12.41 -2.75
N GLY A 251 15.55 -11.27 -3.12
CA GLY A 251 15.45 -10.68 -4.46
C GLY A 251 14.13 -9.95 -4.77
N PHE A 252 13.18 -9.91 -3.84
CA PHE A 252 11.89 -9.23 -4.00
C PHE A 252 11.76 -8.03 -3.05
N ASP A 253 11.99 -8.23 -1.75
CA ASP A 253 11.78 -7.25 -0.69
C ASP A 253 12.43 -5.90 -1.00
N GLY A 254 11.75 -4.81 -0.63
CA GLY A 254 12.24 -3.49 -0.92
C GLY A 254 11.50 -2.38 -0.20
N ASP A 255 12.14 -1.22 -0.23
CA ASP A 255 11.65 0.03 0.30
C ASP A 255 11.97 1.12 -0.72
N ILE A 256 11.03 2.03 -0.97
CA ILE A 256 11.24 3.18 -1.86
C ILE A 256 10.41 4.36 -1.37
N GLU A 257 10.90 5.57 -1.60
CA GLU A 257 10.15 6.79 -1.33
C GLU A 257 9.51 7.32 -2.62
N VAL A 258 8.32 7.90 -2.49
CA VAL A 258 7.60 8.57 -3.56
C VAL A 258 7.35 10.00 -3.15
N HIS A 259 8.17 10.89 -3.69
CA HIS A 259 8.19 12.33 -3.48
C HIS A 259 7.15 13.00 -4.38
N GLN A 260 6.72 14.20 -3.96
CA GLN A 260 5.67 14.95 -4.67
C GLN A 260 6.07 15.43 -6.07
N SER A 261 7.35 15.72 -6.32
CA SER A 261 7.82 16.30 -7.59
C SER A 261 9.26 15.97 -7.89
#